data_AF-A0A966V0D0-F1
#
_entry.id   AF-A0A966V0D0-F1
#
_cell.length_a   1.000
_cell.length_b   1.000
_cell.length_c   1.000
_cell.angle_alpha   90.00
_cell.angle_beta   90.00
_cell.angle_gamma   90.00
#
_symmetry.space_group_name_H-M   'P 1'
#
loop_
_entity.id
_entity.type
_entity.pdbx_description
1 polymer ?
#
loop_
_entity_poly.entity_id
_entity_poly.type
_entity_poly.pdbx_seq_one_letter_code
_entity_poly.pdbx_strand_id
1 'polypeptide(L)' 'MLLIDTSLWIDFTRSSSPQSRKQQIAPWILDPAAHLAEPVVFELLRFARPDEAQQL' A
#
# COMPACT_ATOMS: atom_id res chain seq x y z
N MET A 1 -9.58 -12.86 1.50
CA MET A 1 -9.45 -11.47 1.97
C MET A 1 -8.06 -11.31 2.55
N LEU A 2 -7.21 -10.52 1.90
CA LEU A 2 -5.85 -10.23 2.35
C LEU A 2 -5.84 -8.82 2.96
N LEU A 3 -5.29 -8.69 4.16
CA LEU A 3 -5.05 -7.41 4.80
C LEU A 3 -3.58 -7.05 4.64
N ILE A 4 -3.30 -5.94 3.97
CA ILE A 4 -1.93 -5.45 3.76
C ILE A 4 -1.50 -4.68 5.00
N ASP A 5 -0.51 -5.24 5.68
CA ASP A 5 0.17 -4.57 6.78
C ASP A 5 1.03 -3.40 6.29
N THR A 6 1.21 -2.40 7.16
CA THR A 6 2.03 -1.21 6.91
C THR A 6 3.45 -1.56 6.46
N SER A 7 4.07 -2.60 7.03
CA SER A 7 5.42 -3.02 6.66
C SER A 7 5.54 -3.42 5.19
N LEU A 8 4.57 -4.18 4.66
CA LEU A 8 4.52 -4.60 3.26
C LEU A 8 4.26 -3.41 2.33
N TRP A 9 3.36 -2.52 2.73
CA TRP A 9 3.08 -1.30 1.96
C TRP A 9 4.31 -0.39 1.87
N ILE A 10 5.01 -0.18 2.98
CA ILE A 10 6.26 0.59 3.02
C ILE A 10 7.33 -0.08 2.16
N ASP A 11 7.52 -1.40 2.29
CA ASP A 11 8.50 -2.13 1.48
C ASP A 11 8.21 -1.98 -0.02
N PHE A 12 6.94 -1.95 -0.42
CA PHE A 12 6.52 -1.81 -1.82
C PHE A 12 6.76 -0.38 -2.36
N THR A 13 6.35 0.63 -1.60
CA THR A 13 6.35 2.04 -2.04
C THR A 13 7.69 2.74 -1.88
N ARG A 14 8.51 2.35 -0.89
CA ARG A 14 9.78 3.02 -0.59
C ARG A 14 10.80 2.84 -1.72
N SER A 15 11.44 3.94 -2.15
CA SER A 15 12.43 3.94 -3.24
C SER A 15 13.66 3.09 -2.94
N SER A 16 14.11 3.07 -1.68
CA SER A 16 15.30 2.33 -1.25
C SER A 16 15.10 0.81 -1.10
N SER A 17 13.87 0.30 -1.24
CA SER A 17 13.60 -1.13 -1.12
C SER A 17 14.11 -1.89 -2.35
N PRO A 18 14.76 -3.07 -2.18
CA PRO A 18 15.24 -3.87 -3.31
C PRO A 18 14.13 -4.24 -4.29
N GLN A 19 14.41 -4.16 -5.59
CA GLN A 19 13.44 -4.50 -6.63
C GLN A 19 12.96 -5.96 -6.52
N SER A 20 13.84 -6.88 -6.13
CA SER A 20 13.49 -8.28 -5.89
C SER A 20 12.43 -8.44 -4.81
N ARG A 21 12.54 -7.71 -3.69
CA ARG A 21 11.52 -7.69 -2.63
C ARG A 21 10.20 -7.13 -3.15
N LYS A 22 10.23 -6.05 -3.92
CA LYS A 22 9.02 -5.46 -4.52
C LYS A 22 8.31 -6.45 -5.44
N GLN A 23 9.07 -7.17 -6.27
CA GLN A 23 8.53 -8.21 -7.16
C GLN A 23 7.93 -9.38 -6.37
N GLN A 24 8.55 -9.78 -5.26
CA GLN A 24 8.05 -10.85 -4.40
C GLN A 24 6.70 -10.49 -3.75
N ILE A 25 6.53 -9.24 -3.29
CA ILE A 25 5.31 -8.80 -2.60
C ILE A 25 4.22 -8.27 -3.53
N ALA A 26 4.55 -7.95 -4.80
CA ALA A 26 3.63 -7.38 -5.77
C ALA A 26 2.32 -8.16 -5.95
N PRO A 27 2.31 -9.51 -6.00
CA PRO A 27 1.05 -10.26 -6.19
C PRO A 27 0.03 -10.03 -5.07
N TRP A 28 0.48 -9.74 -3.85
CA TRP A 28 -0.42 -9.46 -2.72
C TRP A 28 -0.87 -8.00 -2.71
N ILE A 29 0.01 -7.07 -3.06
CA ILE A 29 -0.30 -5.63 -3.08
C ILE A 29 -1.21 -5.26 -4.24
N LEU A 30 -1.03 -5.90 -5.40
CA LEU A 30 -1.78 -5.61 -6.63
C LEU A 30 -3.06 -6.45 -6.77
N ASP A 31 -3.38 -7.28 -5.78
CA ASP A 31 -4.65 -8.02 -5.74
C ASP A 31 -5.81 -7.01 -5.53
N PRO A 32 -6.78 -6.91 -6.45
CA PRO A 32 -7.92 -6.01 -6.33
C PRO A 32 -8.80 -6.28 -5.11
N ALA A 33 -8.72 -7.48 -4.52
CA ALA A 33 -9.44 -7.85 -3.29
C ALA A 33 -8.61 -7.61 -2.02
N ALA A 34 -7.38 -7.11 -2.14
CA ALA A 34 -6.57 -6.72 -0.99
C ALA A 34 -7.11 -5.44 -0.36
N HIS A 35 -7.13 -5.42 0.96
CA HIS A 35 -7.52 -4.25 1.74
C HIS A 35 -6.29 -3.73 2.47
N LEU A 36 -6.17 -2.41 2.58
CA LEU A 36 -5.13 -1.79 3.39
C LEU A 36 -5.55 -1.81 4.86
N ALA A 37 -4.59 -2.04 5.76
CA ALA A 37 -4.82 -1.82 7.17
C ALA A 37 -5.16 -0.34 7.42
N GLU A 38 -6.08 -0.08 8.36
CA GLU A 38 -6.54 1.27 8.69
C GLU A 38 -5.40 2.29 8.94
N PRO A 39 -4.28 1.94 9.60
CA PRO A 39 -3.15 2.87 9.74
C PRO A 39 -2.51 3.26 8.40
N VAL A 40 -2.50 2.36 7.42
CA VAL A 40 -1.99 2.64 6.07
C VAL A 40 -2.93 3.58 5.34
N VAL A 41 -4.24 3.32 5.43
CA VAL A 41 -5.27 4.20 4.86
C VAL A 41 -5.16 5.61 5.44
N PHE A 42 -5.03 5.72 6.76
CA PHE A 42 -4.86 7.00 7.45
C PHE A 42 -3.64 7.78 6.93
N GLU A 43 -2.48 7.13 6.84
CA GLU A 43 -1.27 7.77 6.32
C GLU A 43 -1.41 8.16 4.85
N LEU A 44 -2.04 7.33 4.01
CA LEU A 44 -2.29 7.69 2.61
C LEU A 44 -3.21 8.92 2.49
N LEU A 45 -4.32 8.94 3.22
CA LEU A 45 -5.26 10.05 3.21
C LEU A 45 -4.64 11.36 3.71
N ARG A 46 -3.65 11.28 4.62
CA ARG A 46 -2.91 12.45 5.11
C ARG A 46 -2.08 13.14 4.02
N PHE A 47 -1.59 12.38 3.04
CA PHE A 47 -0.78 12.91 1.93
C PHE A 47 -1.56 13.02 0.62
N ALA A 48 -2.76 12.46 0.54
CA ALA A 48 -3.64 12.56 -0.62
C ALA A 48 -4.11 13.99 -0.85
N ARG A 49 -4.23 14.38 -2.12
CA ARG A 49 -4.96 15.60 -2.50
C ARG A 49 -6.47 15.40 -2.24
N PRO A 50 -7.25 16.48 -2.07
CA PRO A 50 -8.68 16.37 -1.75
C PRO A 50 -9.49 15.55 -2.76
N ASP A 51 -9.13 15.58 -4.04
CA ASP A 51 -9.73 14.80 -5.11
C ASP A 51 -9.34 13.31 -5.07
N GLU A 52 -8.14 12.98 -4.58
CA GLU A 52 -7.67 11.61 -4.40
C GLU A 52 -8.28 10.96 -3.16
N ALA A 53 -8.50 11.73 -2.09
CA ALA A 53 -9.08 11.24 -0.84
C ALA A 53 -10.53 10.74 -0.99
N GLN A 54 -11.26 11.19 -2.01
CA GLN A 54 -12.63 10.75 -2.30
C GLN A 54 -12.71 9.41 -3.05
N GLN A 55 -11.58 8.86 -3.48
CA GLN A 55 -11.51 7.66 -4.34
C GLN A 55 -10.99 6.40 -3.62
N LEU A 56 -10.62 6.53 -2.35
CA LEU A 56 -10.18 5.44 -1.46
C LEU A 56 -11.36 4.90 -0.66
#